data_AF-A0A7S0XUJ4-F1
#
_entry.id   AF-A0A7S0XUJ4-F1
#
_cell.length_a   1.000
_cell.length_b   1.000
_cell.length_c   1.000
_cell.angle_alpha   90.00
_cell.angle_beta   90.00
_cell.angle_gamma   90.00
#
_symmetry.space_group_name_H-M   'P 1'
#
loop_
_entity.id
_entity.type
_entity.pdbx_description
1 polymer ?
#
loop_
_entity_poly.entity_id
_entity_poly.type
_entity_poly.pdbx_seq_one_letter_code
_entity_poly.pdbx_strand_id
1 'polypeptide(L)'
;GGGGGGGGGEAKRLIHGAPPGKAWAAKVALLKRTFQDTGRSTVESDGFATFVQDEGHWLKPYALFEVLCEDKGTSDASQWGDHQRLTPTQIDSLSSPGGGKYVACRFYYWAQYLLHLQLKKVSEHARRKGVALVCGMPCATGDRSDAWSRPEFFRDGRCLGSPPTATAGGKVLGGTSWGCASYDWERFGREGYGWWLGRLKRLSTYFHGVRLGGALGYFRVWELPAGARTGLGGRMHACNPITKEELDTAGLWDRRRLCEPYVRRHLLERRLGDGWVGVAERF
;
A
#
# COMPACT_ATOMS: atom_id res chain seq x y z
N GLY A 1 2.13 -28.44 25.61
CA GLY A 1 1.86 -28.15 24.20
C GLY A 1 1.14 -26.82 24.11
N GLY A 2 1.85 -25.76 23.73
CA GLY A 2 1.31 -24.41 23.63
C GLY A 2 0.96 -24.06 22.19
N GLY A 3 -0.33 -23.84 21.92
CA GLY A 3 -0.84 -23.36 20.64
C GLY A 3 -0.71 -21.84 20.55
N GLY A 4 0.22 -21.37 19.71
CA GLY A 4 0.30 -19.96 19.31
C GLY A 4 -0.63 -19.69 18.13
N GLY A 5 -1.81 -19.13 18.43
CA GLY A 5 -2.76 -18.64 17.43
C GLY A 5 -2.21 -17.37 16.74
N GLY A 6 -1.89 -17.49 15.45
CA GLY A 6 -1.43 -16.38 14.63
C GLY A 6 -2.53 -15.37 14.33
N GLY A 7 -2.43 -14.17 14.89
CA GLY A 7 -3.26 -13.00 14.63
C GLY A 7 -3.03 -12.34 13.24
N GLY A 8 -3.02 -13.14 12.17
CA GLY A 8 -2.78 -12.67 10.80
C GLY A 8 -4.06 -12.35 9.98
N GLY A 9 -5.25 -12.53 10.57
CA GLY A 9 -6.52 -12.50 9.83
C GLY A 9 -7.10 -11.10 9.57
N GLU A 10 -6.88 -10.14 10.47
CA GLU A 10 -7.56 -8.83 10.42
C GLU A 10 -6.89 -7.81 9.50
N ALA A 11 -5.56 -7.88 9.33
CA ALA A 11 -4.82 -6.93 8.49
C ALA A 11 -5.08 -7.10 6.97
N LYS A 12 -5.63 -8.25 6.53
CA LYS A 12 -5.92 -8.51 5.11
C LYS A 12 -7.11 -7.72 4.55
N ARG A 13 -7.99 -7.16 5.39
CA ARG A 13 -9.20 -6.46 4.95
C ARG A 13 -8.98 -4.99 4.58
N LEU A 14 -7.83 -4.41 4.88
CA LEU A 14 -7.56 -2.98 4.62
C LEU A 14 -6.90 -2.72 3.26
N ILE A 15 -6.47 -3.75 2.54
CA ILE A 15 -5.60 -3.60 1.35
C ILE A 15 -6.34 -3.82 0.03
N HIS A 16 -7.45 -4.56 0.04
CA HIS A 16 -8.35 -4.69 -1.11
C HIS A 16 -9.63 -3.92 -0.81
N GLY A 17 -10.16 -3.18 -1.79
CA GLY A 17 -11.40 -2.39 -1.73
C GLY A 17 -12.67 -3.20 -1.46
N ALA A 18 -12.64 -4.10 -0.48
CA ALA A 18 -13.80 -4.63 0.18
C ALA A 18 -14.52 -3.45 0.84
N PRO A 19 -15.87 -3.38 0.73
CA PRO A 19 -16.62 -2.34 1.38
C PRO A 19 -16.27 -2.34 2.87
N PRO A 20 -16.05 -1.16 3.47
CA PRO A 20 -15.71 -1.08 4.86
C PRO A 20 -16.70 -1.88 5.70
N GLY A 21 -16.21 -2.65 6.68
CA GLY A 21 -17.08 -3.41 7.57
C GLY A 21 -18.13 -2.51 8.22
N LYS A 22 -19.30 -3.06 8.57
CA LYS A 22 -20.44 -2.30 9.14
C LYS A 22 -20.04 -1.33 10.26
N ALA A 23 -19.08 -1.72 11.11
CA ALA A 23 -18.54 -0.88 12.18
C ALA A 23 -17.81 0.37 11.67
N TRP A 24 -17.03 0.27 10.59
CA TRP A 24 -16.36 1.43 9.98
C TRP A 24 -17.39 2.39 9.39
N ALA A 25 -18.33 1.87 8.59
CA ALA A 25 -19.37 2.69 7.98
C ALA A 25 -20.17 3.47 9.04
N ALA A 26 -20.54 2.81 10.15
CA ALA A 26 -21.20 3.45 11.27
C ALA A 26 -20.32 4.54 11.93
N LYS A 27 -19.02 4.29 12.13
CA LYS A 27 -18.09 5.28 12.68
C LYS A 27 -17.93 6.50 11.78
N VAL A 28 -17.77 6.31 10.47
CA VAL A 28 -17.65 7.42 9.52
C VAL A 28 -18.92 8.23 9.47
N ALA A 29 -20.09 7.59 9.43
CA ALA A 29 -21.38 8.28 9.47
C ALA A 29 -21.54 9.12 10.75
N LEU A 30 -21.16 8.57 11.91
CA LEU A 30 -21.17 9.29 13.17
C LEU A 30 -20.20 10.49 13.15
N LEU A 31 -18.97 10.30 12.68
CA LEU A 31 -17.98 11.38 12.58
C LEU A 31 -18.46 12.51 11.66
N LYS A 32 -19.07 12.19 10.50
CA LYS A 32 -19.62 13.20 9.59
C LYS A 32 -20.75 14.00 10.25
N ARG A 33 -21.63 13.34 11.01
CA ARG A 33 -22.68 14.01 11.78
C ARG A 33 -22.09 14.90 12.88
N THR A 34 -21.14 14.39 13.66
CA THR A 34 -20.44 15.18 14.68
C THR A 34 -19.72 16.39 14.09
N PHE A 35 -19.13 16.25 12.90
CA PHE A 35 -18.50 17.36 12.18
C PHE A 35 -19.52 18.44 11.78
N GLN A 36 -20.72 18.05 11.36
CA GLN A 36 -21.80 18.99 11.07
C GLN A 36 -22.27 19.74 12.33
N ASP A 37 -22.41 19.02 13.45
CA ASP A 37 -22.95 19.57 14.70
C ASP A 37 -21.93 20.44 15.45
N THR A 38 -20.68 19.98 15.54
CA THR A 38 -19.64 20.54 16.44
C THR A 38 -18.31 20.81 15.75
N GLY A 39 -18.16 20.42 14.48
CA GLY A 39 -16.90 20.59 13.75
C GLY A 39 -16.54 22.07 13.57
N ARG A 40 -17.53 22.97 13.47
CA ARG A 40 -17.33 24.41 13.24
C ARG A 40 -16.39 25.04 14.29
N SER A 41 -16.65 24.82 15.57
CA SER A 41 -15.81 25.40 16.64
C SER A 41 -14.37 24.88 16.60
N THR A 42 -14.18 23.64 16.17
CA THR A 42 -12.85 23.05 16.04
C THR A 42 -12.10 23.64 14.84
N VAL A 43 -12.75 23.75 13.68
CA VAL A 43 -12.12 24.25 12.45
C VAL A 43 -11.87 25.75 12.45
N GLU A 44 -12.49 26.49 13.37
CA GLU A 44 -12.25 27.92 13.61
C GLU A 44 -11.18 28.17 14.69
N SER A 45 -10.67 27.12 15.34
CA SER A 45 -9.64 27.27 16.36
C SER A 45 -8.25 27.52 15.77
N ASP A 46 -7.44 28.32 16.46
CA ASP A 46 -6.04 28.59 16.07
C ASP A 46 -5.23 27.30 15.95
N GLY A 47 -5.44 26.35 16.88
CA GLY A 47 -4.75 25.06 16.84
C GLY A 47 -5.04 24.24 15.59
N PHE A 48 -6.27 24.33 15.07
CA PHE A 48 -6.62 23.70 13.79
C PHE A 48 -5.96 24.43 12.62
N ALA A 49 -5.95 25.76 12.62
CA ALA A 49 -5.30 26.56 11.57
C ALA A 49 -3.79 26.25 11.50
N THR A 50 -3.10 26.23 12.66
CA THR A 50 -1.69 25.83 12.75
C THR A 50 -1.47 24.41 12.26
N PHE A 51 -2.32 23.46 12.66
CA PHE A 51 -2.22 22.08 12.19
C PHE A 51 -2.33 21.97 10.67
N VAL A 52 -3.30 22.64 10.06
CA VAL A 52 -3.48 22.62 8.59
C VAL A 52 -2.30 23.29 7.89
N GLN A 53 -1.73 24.35 8.48
CA GLN A 53 -0.53 24.99 7.95
C GLN A 53 0.69 24.05 8.00
N ASP A 54 0.97 23.45 9.15
CA ASP A 54 2.16 22.62 9.37
C ASP A 54 2.09 21.30 8.59
N GLU A 55 0.89 20.72 8.49
CA GLU A 55 0.66 19.38 7.94
C GLU A 55 0.10 19.39 6.51
N GLY A 56 -0.14 20.58 5.94
CA GLY A 56 -0.82 20.76 4.64
C GLY A 56 -0.17 19.97 3.50
N HIS A 57 1.15 19.78 3.52
CA HIS A 57 1.91 19.11 2.47
C HIS A 57 1.48 17.65 2.22
N TRP A 58 1.03 16.92 3.25
CA TRP A 58 0.44 15.57 3.10
C TRP A 58 -1.07 15.57 3.35
N LEU A 59 -1.56 16.48 4.20
CA LEU A 59 -2.96 16.51 4.61
C LEU A 59 -3.88 16.85 3.43
N LYS A 60 -3.50 17.82 2.60
CA LYS A 60 -4.24 18.24 1.41
C LYS A 60 -4.40 17.12 0.37
N PRO A 61 -3.31 16.48 -0.12
CA PRO A 61 -3.44 15.35 -1.05
C PRO A 61 -4.20 14.18 -0.43
N TYR A 62 -4.01 13.90 0.86
CA TYR A 62 -4.76 12.87 1.57
C TYR A 62 -6.27 13.13 1.55
N ALA A 63 -6.71 14.32 2.00
CA ALA A 63 -8.12 14.65 2.05
C ALA A 63 -8.77 14.67 0.67
N LEU A 64 -8.08 15.21 -0.34
CA LEU A 64 -8.60 15.24 -1.70
C LEU A 64 -8.75 13.82 -2.26
N PHE A 65 -7.78 12.94 -1.99
CA PHE A 65 -7.86 11.53 -2.40
C PHE A 65 -9.08 10.84 -1.78
N GLU A 66 -9.35 11.04 -0.50
CA GLU A 66 -10.53 10.46 0.16
C GLU A 66 -11.85 11.02 -0.39
N VAL A 67 -11.91 12.33 -0.64
CA VAL A 67 -13.09 12.96 -1.30
C VAL A 67 -13.32 12.38 -2.70
N LEU A 68 -12.26 12.20 -3.48
CA LEU A 68 -12.36 11.62 -4.82
C LEU A 68 -12.76 10.14 -4.77
N CYS A 69 -12.28 9.37 -3.77
CA CYS A 69 -12.76 8.00 -3.54
C CYS A 69 -14.28 7.96 -3.34
N GLU A 70 -14.82 8.88 -2.54
CA GLU A 70 -16.26 8.97 -2.27
C GLU A 70 -17.02 9.41 -3.52
N ASP A 71 -16.59 10.49 -4.18
CA ASP A 71 -17.24 11.04 -5.37
C ASP A 71 -17.30 10.04 -6.53
N LYS A 72 -16.26 9.21 -6.68
CA LYS A 72 -16.14 8.24 -7.77
C LYS A 72 -16.61 6.84 -7.39
N GLY A 73 -16.89 6.59 -6.10
CA GLY A 73 -17.28 5.27 -5.58
C GLY A 73 -16.19 4.21 -5.69
N THR A 74 -14.93 4.59 -5.93
CA THR A 74 -13.80 3.67 -6.10
C THR A 74 -12.50 4.33 -5.66
N SER A 75 -11.62 3.54 -5.02
CA SER A 75 -10.26 3.95 -4.65
C SER A 75 -9.22 3.76 -5.77
N ASP A 76 -9.66 3.33 -6.95
CA ASP A 76 -8.82 3.15 -8.12
C ASP A 76 -8.78 4.44 -8.95
N ALA A 77 -7.68 5.20 -8.78
CA ALA A 77 -7.50 6.48 -9.44
C ALA A 77 -7.50 6.40 -10.97
N SER A 78 -7.22 5.22 -11.56
CA SER A 78 -7.30 5.05 -13.02
C SER A 78 -8.71 5.25 -13.57
N GLN A 79 -9.72 5.15 -12.71
CA GLN A 79 -11.14 5.31 -13.07
C GLN A 79 -11.66 6.74 -12.82
N TRP A 80 -10.80 7.68 -12.43
CA TRP A 80 -11.23 9.02 -12.00
C TRP A 80 -11.28 10.06 -13.12
N GLY A 81 -10.94 9.68 -14.36
CA GLY A 81 -10.89 10.60 -15.51
C GLY A 81 -9.86 11.69 -15.29
N ASP A 82 -10.25 12.96 -15.40
CA ASP A 82 -9.38 14.12 -15.25
C ASP A 82 -8.67 14.22 -13.89
N HIS A 83 -9.18 13.51 -12.86
CA HIS A 83 -8.55 13.46 -11.54
C HIS A 83 -7.56 12.29 -11.37
N GLN A 84 -7.34 11.47 -12.40
CA GLN A 84 -6.40 10.34 -12.35
C GLN A 84 -4.98 10.80 -12.05
N ARG A 85 -4.54 11.91 -12.66
CA ARG A 85 -3.22 12.51 -12.45
C ARG A 85 -3.39 14.00 -12.23
N LEU A 86 -3.22 14.43 -10.99
CA LEU A 86 -3.18 15.85 -10.63
C LEU A 86 -1.77 16.25 -10.23
N THR A 87 -1.36 17.44 -10.67
CA THR A 87 -0.13 18.07 -10.19
C THR A 87 -0.30 18.53 -8.73
N PRO A 88 0.81 18.68 -7.96
CA PRO A 88 0.74 19.22 -6.61
C PRO A 88 -0.02 20.56 -6.52
N THR A 89 0.14 21.43 -7.51
CA THR A 89 -0.57 22.72 -7.58
C THR A 89 -2.08 22.56 -7.80
N GLN A 90 -2.50 21.62 -8.64
CA GLN A 90 -3.93 21.33 -8.84
C GLN A 90 -4.56 20.71 -7.59
N ILE A 91 -3.84 19.80 -6.92
CA ILE A 91 -4.26 19.23 -5.64
C ILE A 91 -4.45 20.36 -4.63
N ASP A 92 -3.46 21.24 -4.49
CA ASP A 92 -3.51 22.36 -3.55
C ASP A 92 -4.69 23.29 -3.86
N SER A 93 -4.87 23.67 -5.12
CA SER A 93 -5.97 24.54 -5.57
C SER A 93 -7.36 23.95 -5.28
N LEU A 94 -7.57 22.66 -5.56
CA LEU A 94 -8.86 22.00 -5.35
C LEU A 94 -9.21 21.83 -3.86
N SER A 95 -8.19 21.68 -3.01
CA SER A 95 -8.30 21.31 -1.60
C SER A 95 -8.03 22.46 -0.62
N SER A 96 -7.81 23.68 -1.11
CA SER A 96 -7.59 24.90 -0.32
C SER A 96 -8.81 25.83 -0.34
N PRO A 97 -8.92 26.83 0.56
CA PRO A 97 -10.03 27.79 0.55
C PRO A 97 -10.33 28.36 -0.84
N GLY A 98 -11.60 28.32 -1.27
CA GLY A 98 -12.03 28.70 -2.62
C GLY A 98 -11.99 27.57 -3.65
N GLY A 99 -11.34 26.46 -3.36
CA GLY A 99 -11.28 25.27 -4.22
C GLY A 99 -12.59 24.48 -4.25
N GLY A 100 -12.90 23.90 -5.41
CA GLY A 100 -14.16 23.19 -5.65
C GLY A 100 -14.41 21.95 -4.79
N LYS A 101 -13.37 21.41 -4.12
CA LYS A 101 -13.48 20.25 -3.20
C LYS A 101 -13.16 20.61 -1.75
N TYR A 102 -12.85 21.87 -1.46
CA TYR A 102 -12.40 22.29 -0.13
C TYR A 102 -13.40 21.98 0.97
N VAL A 103 -14.69 22.30 0.76
CA VAL A 103 -15.74 22.07 1.75
C VAL A 103 -15.82 20.59 2.16
N ALA A 104 -15.69 19.67 1.20
CA ALA A 104 -15.66 18.23 1.46
C ALA A 104 -14.34 17.82 2.16
N CYS A 105 -13.20 18.38 1.73
CA CYS A 105 -11.89 18.09 2.33
C CYS A 105 -11.81 18.49 3.82
N ARG A 106 -12.53 19.54 4.24
CA ARG A 106 -12.53 20.01 5.63
C ARG A 106 -12.92 18.95 6.65
N PHE A 107 -13.80 18.02 6.28
CA PHE A 107 -14.13 16.89 7.15
C PHE A 107 -12.90 16.04 7.47
N TYR A 108 -12.09 15.71 6.44
CA TYR A 108 -10.88 14.91 6.61
C TYR A 108 -9.79 15.69 7.35
N TYR A 109 -9.66 17.00 7.12
CA TYR A 109 -8.76 17.86 7.90
C TYR A 109 -9.11 17.81 9.38
N TRP A 110 -10.40 17.98 9.70
CA TRP A 110 -10.92 17.91 11.06
C TRP A 110 -10.69 16.53 11.69
N ALA A 111 -10.99 15.45 10.97
CA ALA A 111 -10.79 14.10 11.47
C ALA A 111 -9.31 13.80 11.78
N GLN A 112 -8.39 14.20 10.90
CA GLN A 112 -6.94 14.06 11.12
C GLN A 112 -6.43 14.94 12.27
N TYR A 113 -7.01 16.13 12.43
CA TYR A 113 -6.70 16.99 13.58
C TYR A 113 -7.15 16.37 14.91
N LEU A 114 -8.36 15.81 14.96
CA LEU A 114 -8.83 15.10 16.15
C LEU A 114 -7.95 13.89 16.48
N LEU A 115 -7.55 13.13 15.47
CA LEU A 115 -6.60 12.02 15.64
C LEU A 115 -5.27 12.51 16.20
N HIS A 116 -4.74 13.61 15.67
CA HIS A 116 -3.52 14.24 16.18
C HIS A 116 -3.63 14.61 17.67
N LEU A 117 -4.70 15.29 18.06
CA LEU A 117 -4.93 15.68 19.47
C LEU A 117 -5.04 14.45 20.39
N GLN A 118 -5.78 13.43 19.95
CA GLN A 118 -5.95 12.20 20.74
C GLN A 118 -4.64 11.43 20.90
N LEU A 119 -3.88 11.25 19.81
CA LEU A 119 -2.57 10.57 19.87
C LEU A 119 -1.56 11.34 20.71
N LYS A 120 -1.53 12.67 20.59
CA LYS A 120 -0.66 13.52 21.41
C LYS A 120 -1.00 13.38 22.90
N LYS A 121 -2.28 13.43 23.26
CA LYS A 121 -2.75 13.24 24.65
C LYS A 121 -2.34 11.88 25.21
N VAL A 122 -2.47 10.80 24.42
CA VAL A 122 -2.03 9.45 24.83
C VAL A 122 -0.51 9.38 25.00
N SER A 123 0.25 9.94 24.06
CA SER A 123 1.71 9.97 24.10
C SER A 123 2.22 10.69 25.36
N GLU A 124 1.68 11.86 25.65
CA GLU A 124 2.03 12.64 26.84
C GLU A 124 1.64 11.92 28.14
N HIS A 125 0.48 11.25 28.16
CA HIS A 125 0.07 10.46 29.31
C HIS A 125 1.01 9.28 29.56
N ALA A 126 1.37 8.54 28.51
CA ALA A 126 2.32 7.43 28.59
C ALA A 126 3.68 7.91 29.11
N ARG A 127 4.19 9.04 28.59
CA ARG A 127 5.45 9.65 29.05
C ARG A 127 5.42 10.00 30.54
N ARG A 128 4.33 10.61 31.02
CA ARG A 128 4.16 10.92 32.46
C ARG A 128 4.12 9.66 33.35
N LYS A 129 3.77 8.50 32.78
CA LYS A 129 3.75 7.21 33.48
C LYS A 129 5.05 6.42 33.29
N GLY A 130 6.07 6.98 32.64
CA GLY A 130 7.31 6.26 32.33
C GLY A 130 7.14 5.13 31.30
N VAL A 131 6.07 5.15 30.51
CA VAL A 131 5.76 4.14 29.49
C VAL A 131 6.14 4.66 28.11
N ALA A 132 6.96 3.91 27.38
CA ALA A 132 7.31 4.19 25.99
C ALA A 132 6.25 3.61 25.04
N LEU A 133 5.89 4.40 24.03
CA LEU A 133 5.01 3.98 22.93
C LEU A 133 5.84 3.69 21.69
N VAL A 134 5.67 2.52 21.09
CA VAL A 134 6.36 2.10 19.87
C VAL A 134 5.34 1.83 18.77
N CYS A 135 5.50 2.46 17.61
CA CYS A 135 4.67 2.17 16.44
C CYS A 135 5.38 1.23 15.46
N GLY A 136 4.60 0.49 14.67
CA GLY A 136 5.12 -0.28 13.53
C GLY A 136 4.96 0.52 12.25
N MET A 137 6.05 0.70 11.50
CA MET A 137 6.02 1.30 10.17
C MET A 137 6.32 0.21 9.12
N PRO A 138 5.40 -0.11 8.21
CA PRO A 138 5.66 -1.10 7.18
C PRO A 138 6.67 -0.57 6.15
N CYS A 139 7.56 -1.44 5.67
CA CYS A 139 8.45 -1.15 4.54
C CYS A 139 7.72 -1.10 3.19
N ALA A 140 6.47 -1.54 3.12
CA ALA A 140 5.64 -1.47 1.92
C ALA A 140 4.39 -0.68 2.28
N THR A 141 4.29 0.57 1.83
CA THR A 141 3.08 1.36 2.08
C THR A 141 2.09 1.11 0.96
N GLY A 142 0.96 0.51 1.31
CA GLY A 142 -0.24 0.45 0.45
C GLY A 142 -0.99 1.77 0.36
N ASP A 143 -0.31 2.90 0.59
CA ASP A 143 -0.95 4.21 0.70
C ASP A 143 -1.27 4.73 -0.71
N ARG A 144 -2.47 4.37 -1.18
CA ARG A 144 -3.01 4.74 -2.51
C ARG A 144 -3.01 6.26 -2.73
N SER A 145 -3.21 7.03 -1.66
CA SER A 145 -3.12 8.50 -1.70
C SER A 145 -1.70 9.01 -1.99
N ASP A 146 -0.69 8.43 -1.34
CA ASP A 146 0.71 8.80 -1.59
C ASP A 146 1.12 8.42 -3.02
N ALA A 147 0.76 7.21 -3.47
CA ALA A 147 1.04 6.76 -4.83
C ALA A 147 0.32 7.61 -5.91
N TRP A 148 -0.88 8.10 -5.61
CA TRP A 148 -1.63 8.99 -6.50
C TRP A 148 -1.09 10.41 -6.54
N SER A 149 -0.75 10.98 -5.37
CA SER A 149 -0.32 12.38 -5.25
C SER A 149 1.17 12.60 -5.52
N ARG A 150 1.98 11.55 -5.37
CA ARG A 150 3.43 11.56 -5.57
C ARG A 150 3.89 10.37 -6.43
N PRO A 151 3.34 10.17 -7.63
CA PRO A 151 3.64 9.00 -8.45
C PRO A 151 5.12 8.89 -8.82
N GLU A 152 5.88 9.99 -8.77
CA GLU A 152 7.32 10.02 -9.02
C GLU A 152 8.16 9.15 -8.08
N PHE A 153 7.67 8.85 -6.87
CA PHE A 153 8.35 8.00 -5.89
C PHE A 153 8.02 6.52 -6.01
N PHE A 154 7.15 6.17 -6.95
CA PHE A 154 6.66 4.80 -7.13
C PHE A 154 6.96 4.32 -8.55
N ARG A 155 7.30 3.04 -8.66
CA ARG A 155 7.60 2.40 -9.93
C ARG A 155 6.31 2.08 -10.66
N ASP A 156 6.15 2.64 -11.85
CA ASP A 156 4.98 2.40 -12.67
C ASP A 156 4.88 0.93 -13.12
N GLY A 157 3.65 0.42 -13.20
CA GLY A 157 3.39 -0.95 -13.64
C GLY A 157 3.94 -2.05 -12.72
N ARG A 158 4.34 -1.72 -11.49
CA ARG A 158 4.92 -2.67 -10.52
C ARG A 158 4.16 -2.66 -9.19
N CYS A 159 3.96 -3.83 -8.61
CA CYS A 159 3.42 -3.97 -7.27
C CYS A 159 4.27 -4.89 -6.38
N LEU A 160 4.08 -4.78 -5.07
CA LEU A 160 4.78 -5.56 -4.07
C LEU A 160 4.03 -6.85 -3.74
N GLY A 161 4.77 -7.86 -3.32
CA GLY A 161 4.22 -9.12 -2.88
C GLY A 161 5.17 -9.96 -2.05
N SER A 162 4.87 -11.25 -1.95
CA SER A 162 5.74 -12.27 -1.38
C SER A 162 6.00 -13.38 -2.40
N PRO A 163 7.22 -13.92 -2.43
CA PRO A 163 7.55 -15.04 -3.31
C PRO A 163 6.81 -16.31 -2.89
N PRO A 164 6.67 -17.29 -3.80
CA PRO A 164 6.28 -18.62 -3.42
C PRO A 164 7.20 -19.17 -2.33
N THR A 165 6.61 -19.76 -1.30
CA THR A 165 7.36 -20.25 -0.13
C THR A 165 6.97 -21.68 0.14
N ALA A 166 7.98 -22.56 0.28
CA ALA A 166 7.77 -23.93 0.72
C ALA A 166 7.44 -23.94 2.22
N THR A 167 6.40 -24.69 2.60
CA THR A 167 6.08 -24.94 4.00
C THR A 167 6.84 -26.15 4.52
N ALA A 168 6.94 -26.29 5.84
CA ALA A 168 7.63 -27.42 6.49
C ALA A 168 7.09 -28.80 6.07
N GLY A 169 5.85 -28.89 5.56
CA GLY A 169 5.25 -30.11 5.02
C GLY A 169 5.43 -30.31 3.51
N GLY A 170 6.35 -29.59 2.86
CA GLY A 170 6.63 -29.72 1.42
C GLY A 170 5.61 -29.08 0.48
N LYS A 171 4.50 -28.55 1.00
CA LYS A 171 3.52 -27.79 0.21
C LYS A 171 4.09 -26.41 -0.13
N VAL A 172 4.12 -26.07 -1.41
CA VAL A 172 4.48 -24.72 -1.89
C VAL A 172 3.25 -23.83 -1.88
N LEU A 173 3.32 -22.71 -1.15
CA LEU A 173 2.34 -21.64 -1.24
C LEU A 173 2.74 -20.74 -2.41
N GLY A 174 1.82 -20.38 -3.30
CA GLY A 174 2.09 -19.60 -4.52
C GLY A 174 2.44 -18.12 -4.32
N GLY A 175 2.85 -17.73 -3.11
CA GLY A 175 3.11 -16.35 -2.74
C GLY A 175 1.84 -15.48 -2.75
N THR A 176 2.00 -14.18 -2.55
CA THR A 176 0.89 -13.23 -2.51
C THR A 176 1.23 -11.95 -3.23
N SER A 177 0.30 -11.41 -4.01
CA SER A 177 0.36 -10.01 -4.44
C SER A 177 -0.31 -9.15 -3.37
N TRP A 178 0.30 -8.03 -3.00
CA TRP A 178 -0.27 -7.07 -2.05
C TRP A 178 -0.92 -5.87 -2.74
N GLY A 179 -0.76 -5.73 -4.06
CA GLY A 179 -1.37 -4.63 -4.83
C GLY A 179 -0.85 -3.22 -4.47
N CYS A 180 0.17 -3.12 -3.63
CA CYS A 180 0.82 -1.86 -3.26
C CYS A 180 1.90 -1.54 -4.27
N ALA A 181 2.04 -0.28 -4.69
CA ALA A 181 3.09 0.11 -5.64
C ALA A 181 4.49 -0.11 -5.07
N SER A 182 5.44 -0.50 -5.92
CA SER A 182 6.86 -0.65 -5.55
C SER A 182 7.52 0.73 -5.49
N TYR A 183 8.43 0.96 -4.54
CA TYR A 183 9.13 2.24 -4.45
C TYR A 183 10.22 2.40 -5.48
N ASP A 184 10.44 3.64 -5.89
CA ASP A 184 11.65 4.06 -6.59
C ASP A 184 12.70 4.55 -5.59
N TRP A 185 13.49 3.61 -5.05
CA TRP A 185 14.57 3.92 -4.10
C TRP A 185 15.67 4.80 -4.71
N GLU A 186 15.93 4.73 -6.01
CA GLU A 186 16.88 5.61 -6.67
C GLU A 186 16.36 7.05 -6.72
N ARG A 187 15.08 7.23 -7.01
CA ARG A 187 14.44 8.55 -6.94
C ARG A 187 14.52 9.11 -5.51
N PHE A 188 14.19 8.31 -4.50
CA PHE A 188 14.33 8.74 -3.10
C PHE A 188 15.77 9.15 -2.78
N GLY A 189 16.77 8.39 -3.24
CA GLY A 189 18.18 8.71 -3.05
C GLY A 189 18.57 10.05 -3.67
N ARG A 190 18.12 10.34 -4.89
CA ARG A 190 18.36 11.64 -5.56
C ARG A 190 17.75 12.83 -4.82
N GLU A 191 16.64 12.62 -4.12
CA GLU A 191 15.95 13.66 -3.35
C GLU A 191 16.33 13.68 -1.85
N GLY A 192 17.43 13.01 -1.49
CA GLY A 192 17.92 12.98 -0.11
C GLY A 192 16.94 12.33 0.88
N TYR A 193 16.07 11.45 0.40
CA TYR A 193 15.08 10.71 1.19
C TYR A 193 14.08 11.60 1.95
N GLY A 194 13.87 12.84 1.52
CA GLY A 194 13.04 13.82 2.24
C GLY A 194 11.63 13.33 2.59
N TRP A 195 10.98 12.60 1.68
CA TRP A 195 9.65 12.02 1.91
C TRP A 195 9.65 10.99 3.08
N TRP A 196 10.64 10.09 3.10
CA TRP A 196 10.78 9.08 4.16
C TRP A 196 11.14 9.72 5.51
N LEU A 197 12.05 10.69 5.50
CA LEU A 197 12.42 11.45 6.69
C LEU A 197 11.22 12.22 7.25
N GLY A 198 10.36 12.79 6.38
CA GLY A 198 9.11 13.43 6.76
C GLY A 198 8.16 12.48 7.52
N ARG A 199 7.98 11.25 7.01
CA ARG A 199 7.16 10.23 7.71
C ARG A 199 7.71 9.89 9.09
N LEU A 200 9.03 9.68 9.20
CA LEU A 200 9.67 9.39 10.49
C LEU A 200 9.56 10.56 11.47
N LYS A 201 9.78 11.79 10.99
CA LYS A 201 9.58 13.01 11.76
C LYS A 201 8.15 13.10 12.29
N ARG A 202 7.14 12.81 11.46
CA ARG A 202 5.74 12.82 11.88
C ARG A 202 5.42 11.75 12.92
N LEU A 203 5.94 10.53 12.75
CA LEU A 203 5.76 9.46 13.74
C LEU A 203 6.43 9.81 15.09
N SER A 204 7.57 10.50 15.07
CA SER A 204 8.28 10.93 16.28
C SER A 204 7.48 11.91 17.15
N THR A 205 6.48 12.61 16.58
CA THR A 205 5.55 13.46 17.33
C THR A 205 4.73 12.66 18.35
N TYR A 206 4.45 11.39 18.08
CA TYR A 206 3.54 10.57 18.89
C TYR A 206 4.24 9.40 19.58
N PHE A 207 5.27 8.83 18.94
CA PHE A 207 5.89 7.59 19.37
C PHE A 207 7.32 7.82 19.82
N HIS A 208 7.71 7.07 20.85
CA HIS A 208 9.06 7.08 21.44
C HIS A 208 10.01 6.15 20.68
N GLY A 209 9.47 5.22 19.88
CA GLY A 209 10.23 4.37 18.99
C GLY A 209 9.42 3.99 17.75
N VAL A 210 10.13 3.71 16.66
CA VAL A 210 9.53 3.22 15.41
C VAL A 210 10.16 1.88 15.09
N ARG A 211 9.34 0.83 15.05
CA ARG A 211 9.73 -0.49 14.55
C ARG A 211 9.57 -0.50 13.03
N LEU A 212 10.68 -0.51 12.31
CA LEU A 212 10.69 -0.71 10.86
C LEU A 212 10.35 -2.17 10.55
N GLY A 213 9.15 -2.39 10.03
CA GLY A 213 8.64 -3.71 9.67
C GLY A 213 9.17 -4.16 8.31
N GLY A 214 9.55 -5.43 8.20
CA GLY A 214 10.02 -5.98 6.92
C GLY A 214 11.39 -5.44 6.50
N ALA A 215 12.37 -5.51 7.41
CA ALA A 215 13.74 -5.01 7.20
C ALA A 215 14.36 -5.38 5.85
N LEU A 216 14.06 -6.58 5.33
CA LEU A 216 14.56 -7.02 4.02
C LEU A 216 14.09 -6.10 2.88
N GLY A 217 12.90 -5.52 2.97
CA GLY A 217 12.32 -4.66 1.94
C GLY A 217 13.08 -3.35 1.71
N TYR A 218 13.93 -2.92 2.65
CA TYR A 218 14.81 -1.76 2.47
C TYR A 218 16.05 -2.11 1.62
N PHE A 219 16.34 -3.40 1.43
CA PHE A 219 17.46 -3.89 0.62
C PHE A 219 16.97 -4.52 -0.68
N ARG A 220 15.93 -5.36 -0.60
CA ARG A 220 15.28 -6.01 -1.74
C ARG A 220 13.82 -6.34 -1.45
N VAL A 221 12.96 -6.07 -2.41
CA VAL A 221 11.53 -6.40 -2.37
C VAL A 221 11.18 -7.43 -3.44
N TRP A 222 10.14 -8.22 -3.19
CA TRP A 222 9.53 -9.05 -4.23
C TRP A 222 8.57 -8.21 -5.04
N GLU A 223 8.99 -7.87 -6.26
CA GLU A 223 8.26 -7.02 -7.19
C GLU A 223 7.54 -7.89 -8.24
N LEU A 224 6.28 -7.57 -8.49
CA LEU A 224 5.37 -8.22 -9.42
C LEU A 224 4.90 -7.22 -10.49
N PRO A 225 4.50 -7.66 -11.70
CA PRO A 225 3.74 -6.81 -12.60
C PRO A 225 2.45 -6.32 -11.93
N ALA A 226 2.06 -5.06 -12.19
CA ALA A 226 0.79 -4.53 -11.72
C ALA A 226 -0.38 -5.42 -12.17
N GLY A 227 -1.37 -5.59 -11.29
CA GLY A 227 -2.52 -6.47 -11.54
C GLY A 227 -2.27 -7.96 -11.28
N ALA A 228 -1.06 -8.37 -10.88
CA ALA A 228 -0.78 -9.75 -10.49
C ALA A 228 -1.74 -10.22 -9.38
N ARG A 229 -2.39 -11.36 -9.59
CA ARG A 229 -3.34 -11.98 -8.64
C ARG A 229 -2.68 -12.96 -7.67
N THR A 230 -1.46 -13.42 -7.99
CA THR A 230 -0.69 -14.36 -7.17
C THR A 230 0.71 -13.79 -6.93
N GLY A 231 1.52 -14.44 -6.09
CA GLY A 231 2.93 -14.08 -5.93
C GLY A 231 3.85 -14.67 -7.01
N LEU A 232 3.29 -15.41 -7.97
CA LEU A 232 4.04 -16.01 -9.08
C LEU A 232 4.42 -14.96 -10.13
N GLY A 233 5.55 -15.18 -10.80
CA GLY A 233 6.06 -14.28 -11.85
C GLY A 233 6.70 -12.99 -11.32
N GLY A 234 6.95 -12.91 -10.01
CA GLY A 234 7.71 -11.81 -9.42
C GLY A 234 9.21 -12.01 -9.48
N ARG A 235 9.95 -10.99 -9.06
CA ARG A 235 11.41 -11.00 -8.95
C ARG A 235 11.88 -10.16 -7.77
N MET A 236 13.08 -10.43 -7.26
CA MET A 236 13.71 -9.54 -6.29
C MET A 236 14.14 -8.22 -6.95
N HIS A 237 13.93 -7.11 -6.27
CA HIS A 237 14.39 -5.78 -6.68
C HIS A 237 14.92 -5.02 -5.45
N ALA A 238 16.21 -4.69 -5.34
CA ALA A 238 17.29 -5.04 -6.26
C ALA A 238 17.57 -6.55 -6.29
N CYS A 239 17.95 -7.06 -7.46
CA CYS A 239 18.47 -8.43 -7.61
C CYS A 239 19.88 -8.38 -8.17
N ASN A 240 20.66 -9.43 -7.88
CA ASN A 240 21.77 -9.80 -8.75
C ASN A 240 21.17 -10.69 -9.84
N PRO A 241 21.01 -10.20 -11.08
CA PRO A 241 20.41 -11.00 -12.14
C PRO A 241 21.33 -12.17 -12.49
N ILE A 242 20.75 -13.33 -12.77
CA ILE A 242 21.48 -14.43 -13.43
C ILE A 242 21.56 -14.06 -14.91
N THR A 243 22.76 -14.07 -15.49
CA THR A 243 22.97 -13.76 -16.91
C THR A 243 22.47 -14.89 -17.79
N LYS A 244 22.26 -14.60 -19.08
CA LYS A 244 21.91 -15.64 -20.05
C LYS A 244 23.04 -16.68 -20.14
N GLU A 245 24.28 -16.22 -20.14
CA GLU A 245 25.48 -17.06 -20.21
C GLU A 245 25.57 -18.02 -19.02
N GLU A 246 25.22 -17.56 -17.80
CA GLU A 246 25.17 -18.41 -16.60
C GLU A 246 24.08 -19.49 -16.72
N LEU A 247 22.90 -19.15 -17.25
CA LEU A 247 21.82 -20.11 -17.49
C LEU A 247 22.20 -21.14 -18.57
N ASP A 248 22.79 -20.68 -19.67
CA ASP A 248 23.22 -21.54 -20.77
C ASP A 248 24.29 -22.54 -20.28
N THR A 249 25.25 -22.06 -19.49
CA THR A 249 26.30 -22.90 -18.88
C THR A 249 25.73 -23.92 -17.89
N ALA A 250 24.65 -23.58 -17.18
CA ALA A 250 23.92 -24.49 -16.30
C ALA A 250 23.00 -25.48 -17.04
N GLY A 251 22.98 -25.48 -18.38
CA GLY A 251 22.14 -26.36 -19.20
C GLY A 251 20.70 -25.88 -19.38
N LEU A 252 20.40 -24.63 -19.02
CA LEU A 252 19.07 -24.00 -19.10
C LEU A 252 18.96 -23.06 -20.32
N TRP A 253 19.35 -23.55 -21.49
CA TRP A 253 19.46 -22.77 -22.72
C TRP A 253 18.16 -22.71 -23.55
N ASP A 254 17.27 -23.70 -23.42
CA ASP A 254 16.02 -23.74 -24.19
C ASP A 254 14.92 -22.90 -23.52
N ARG A 255 14.96 -21.58 -23.76
CA ARG A 255 13.98 -20.64 -23.20
C ARG A 255 12.55 -20.97 -23.60
N ARG A 256 12.34 -21.49 -24.81
CA ARG A 256 11.00 -21.85 -25.30
C ARG A 256 10.45 -23.01 -24.47
N ARG A 257 11.25 -24.05 -24.27
CA ARG A 257 10.89 -25.20 -23.43
C ARG A 257 10.61 -24.85 -21.96
N LEU A 258 11.27 -23.82 -21.45
CA LEU A 258 11.20 -23.38 -20.04
C LEU A 258 10.07 -22.36 -19.78
N CYS A 259 9.72 -21.53 -20.77
CA CYS A 259 8.75 -20.44 -20.60
C CYS A 259 7.39 -20.71 -21.27
N GLU A 260 7.32 -21.63 -22.24
CA GLU A 260 6.05 -22.04 -22.85
C GLU A 260 5.52 -23.31 -22.17
N PRO A 261 4.20 -23.41 -21.94
CA PRO A 261 3.58 -24.64 -21.47
C PRO A 261 3.94 -25.78 -22.41
N TYR A 262 4.67 -26.77 -21.90
CA TYR A 262 5.02 -27.95 -22.65
C TYR A 262 4.72 -29.17 -21.79
N VAL A 263 3.68 -29.89 -22.16
CA VAL A 263 3.27 -31.13 -21.52
C VAL A 263 3.91 -32.29 -22.28
N ARG A 264 4.68 -33.13 -21.58
CA ARG A 264 5.30 -34.31 -22.22
C ARG A 264 4.21 -35.34 -22.52
N ARG A 265 4.27 -35.95 -23.72
CA ARG A 265 3.34 -36.99 -24.18
C ARG A 265 2.98 -38.04 -23.11
N HIS A 266 3.98 -38.62 -22.45
CA HIS A 266 3.76 -39.66 -21.42
C HIS A 266 2.96 -39.18 -20.18
N LEU A 267 2.90 -37.86 -19.92
CA LEU A 267 2.05 -37.29 -18.87
C LEU A 267 0.59 -37.21 -19.32
N LEU A 268 0.36 -36.90 -20.60
CA LEU A 268 -0.98 -36.89 -21.19
C LEU A 268 -1.53 -38.31 -21.29
N GLU A 269 -0.74 -39.27 -21.81
CA GLU A 269 -1.11 -40.69 -21.90
C GLU A 269 -1.52 -41.26 -20.54
N ARG A 270 -0.70 -41.05 -19.51
CA ARG A 270 -0.98 -41.53 -18.16
C ARG A 270 -2.23 -40.91 -17.53
N ARG A 271 -2.58 -39.68 -17.89
CA ARG A 271 -3.65 -38.92 -17.21
C ARG A 271 -4.98 -38.95 -17.96
N LEU A 272 -4.92 -39.10 -19.29
CA LEU A 272 -6.07 -39.05 -20.19
C LEU A 272 -6.30 -40.39 -20.91
N GLY A 273 -5.44 -41.38 -20.72
CA GLY A 273 -5.50 -42.66 -21.46
C GLY A 273 -5.44 -42.41 -22.96
N ASP A 274 -6.20 -43.18 -23.73
CA ASP A 274 -6.27 -43.07 -25.20
C ASP A 274 -6.84 -41.72 -25.69
N GLY A 275 -7.55 -40.98 -24.84
CA GLY A 275 -8.12 -39.67 -25.17
C GLY A 275 -7.09 -38.53 -25.27
N TRP A 276 -5.81 -38.80 -25.01
CA TRP A 276 -4.76 -37.78 -25.01
C TRP A 276 -4.51 -37.14 -26.38
N VAL A 277 -4.69 -37.92 -27.47
CA VAL A 277 -4.40 -37.48 -28.85
C VAL A 277 -5.26 -36.28 -29.22
N GLY A 278 -6.57 -36.35 -28.95
CA GLY A 278 -7.51 -35.28 -29.27
C GLY A 278 -7.31 -34.00 -28.45
N VAL A 279 -6.63 -34.09 -27.29
CA VAL A 279 -6.24 -32.92 -26.50
C VAL A 279 -4.96 -32.30 -27.04
N ALA A 280 -3.96 -33.12 -27.40
CA ALA A 280 -2.69 -32.64 -27.96
C ALA A 280 -2.82 -32.01 -29.36
N GLU A 281 -3.82 -32.41 -30.15
CA GLU A 281 -4.08 -31.80 -31.47
C GLU A 281 -4.84 -30.48 -31.38
N ARG A 282 -5.55 -30.21 -30.27
CA ARG A 282 -6.36 -28.99 -30.08
C ARG A 282 -5.64 -27.88 -29.32
N PHE A 283 -4.59 -28.20 -28.55
CA PHE A 283 -3.90 -27.29 -27.63
C PHE A 283 -2.39 -27.47 -27.74
#